data_AF-N9V302-F1
#
_entry.id   AF-N9V302-F1
#
_cell.length_a   1.000
_cell.length_b   1.000
_cell.length_c   1.000
_cell.angle_alpha   90.00
_cell.angle_beta   90.00
_cell.angle_gamma   90.00
#
_symmetry.space_group_name_H-M   'P 1'
#
loop_
_entity.id
_entity.type
_entity.pdbx_description
1 polymer ?
#
loop_
_entity_poly.entity_id
_entity_poly.type
_entity_poly.pdbx_seq_one_letter_code
_entity_poly.pdbx_strand_id
1 'polypeptide(L)'
;MAYVAVKGGEQAIEESLRRLKYERVKKGAGASVDQIEQGMRLLVDQVMSEGSLYDPSLAALAIKQGEGSMEEAVFLLRSYRSTLPRRYYSHIIDSREMEVERRISAAFKDIPQGQLLGTSYDYVHRLLDFDLLQEREEELKKYVEAFLSEECTKEKTDLRLPRVSDYLRREGLLPPVENDNRAPKDATKQMLSFPTQRSERLQILSRGMTQAVTALGYASLRGYGVVHPTVGELRVGQLPISVPDPLQPEHEDDSYYIGEIKVTEVESLIPVTITDPNGEKELEFKVGYGITMGQNETKAIAMSILDTCLESEDKGFAVNDEEFVLYHIDAVEATGFISHLKLPHYVTFQSKLNSMRKTKKEQADDEKEI
;
A
#
# COMPACT_ATOMS: atom_id res chain seq x y z
N MET A 1 6.18 -17.38 54.79
CA MET A 1 5.26 -18.06 53.84
C MET A 1 6.03 -18.32 52.56
N ALA A 2 6.21 -19.59 52.19
CA ALA A 2 6.88 -19.95 50.95
C ALA A 2 5.88 -19.83 49.78
N TYR A 3 6.21 -19.04 48.77
CA TYR A 3 5.44 -18.98 47.53
C TYR A 3 5.86 -20.13 46.62
N VAL A 4 4.89 -20.91 46.14
CA VAL A 4 5.11 -21.97 45.14
C VAL A 4 4.71 -21.42 43.78
N ALA A 5 5.62 -21.46 42.81
CA ALA A 5 5.29 -21.07 41.44
C ALA A 5 4.34 -22.11 40.83
N VAL A 6 3.18 -21.66 40.37
CA VAL A 6 2.18 -22.50 39.69
C VAL A 6 2.21 -22.17 38.19
N LYS A 7 2.06 -23.19 37.33
CA LYS A 7 1.90 -22.98 35.89
C LYS A 7 0.48 -22.47 35.61
N GLY A 8 0.33 -21.40 34.83
CA GLY A 8 -0.99 -20.84 34.47
C GLY A 8 -1.04 -20.04 33.16
N GLY A 9 0.11 -19.77 32.53
CA GLY A 9 0.16 -18.97 31.29
C GLY A 9 -0.57 -19.64 30.12
N GLU A 10 -0.36 -20.93 29.91
CA GLU A 10 -0.98 -21.70 28.81
C GLU A 10 -2.51 -21.71 28.91
N GLN A 11 -3.06 -22.06 30.09
CA GLN A 11 -4.51 -22.05 30.33
C GLN A 11 -5.12 -20.65 30.15
N ALA A 12 -4.42 -19.59 30.60
CA ALA A 12 -4.88 -18.22 30.40
C ALA A 12 -4.90 -17.83 28.91
N ILE A 13 -3.92 -18.29 28.12
CA ILE A 13 -3.87 -18.08 26.67
C ILE A 13 -5.02 -18.83 25.98
N GLU A 14 -5.24 -20.11 26.32
CA GLU A 14 -6.33 -20.91 25.73
C GLU A 14 -7.71 -20.29 25.98
N GLU A 15 -8.00 -19.86 27.21
CA GLU A 15 -9.27 -19.21 27.54
C GLU A 15 -9.39 -17.83 26.88
N SER A 16 -8.29 -17.08 26.73
CA SER A 16 -8.27 -15.84 25.95
C SER A 16 -8.63 -16.08 24.48
N LEU A 17 -8.03 -17.07 23.83
CA LEU A 17 -8.33 -17.44 22.44
C LEU A 17 -9.78 -17.94 22.27
N ARG A 18 -10.28 -18.70 23.24
CA ARG A 18 -11.68 -19.13 23.29
C ARG A 18 -12.62 -17.92 23.41
N ARG A 19 -12.26 -16.93 24.24
CA ARG A 19 -13.02 -15.70 24.40
C ARG A 19 -13.02 -14.86 23.12
N LEU A 20 -11.88 -14.74 22.46
CA LEU A 20 -11.77 -14.04 21.16
C LEU A 20 -12.71 -14.66 20.13
N LYS A 21 -12.69 -15.99 19.98
CA LYS A 21 -13.61 -16.70 19.10
C LYS A 21 -15.08 -16.45 19.48
N TYR A 22 -15.40 -16.47 20.77
CA TYR A 22 -16.74 -16.19 21.27
C TYR A 22 -17.19 -14.77 20.91
N GLU A 23 -16.38 -13.74 21.16
CA GLU A 23 -16.73 -12.34 20.89
C GLU A 23 -17.10 -12.12 19.41
N ARG A 24 -16.33 -12.73 18.49
CA ARG A 24 -16.59 -12.66 17.05
C ARG A 24 -17.95 -13.23 16.65
N VAL A 25 -18.40 -14.30 17.31
CA VAL A 25 -19.62 -15.06 16.91
C VAL A 25 -20.76 -14.98 17.93
N LYS A 26 -20.64 -14.16 18.98
CA LYS A 26 -21.57 -14.14 20.13
C LYS A 26 -23.03 -13.86 19.78
N LYS A 27 -23.29 -13.22 18.64
CA LYS A 27 -24.65 -12.95 18.12
C LYS A 27 -25.24 -14.13 17.32
N GLY A 28 -24.53 -15.25 17.20
CA GLY A 28 -24.98 -16.42 16.43
C GLY A 28 -24.88 -16.26 14.91
N ALA A 29 -24.21 -15.20 14.43
CA ALA A 29 -24.02 -14.90 13.02
C ALA A 29 -22.59 -14.44 12.76
N GLY A 30 -22.11 -14.61 11.52
CA GLY A 30 -20.83 -14.10 11.06
C GLY A 30 -20.83 -13.96 9.55
N ALA A 31 -20.02 -13.04 9.02
CA ALA A 31 -19.93 -12.81 7.58
C ALA A 31 -19.32 -14.03 6.86
N SER A 32 -19.83 -14.35 5.66
CA SER A 32 -19.16 -15.30 4.76
C SER A 32 -17.89 -14.67 4.17
N VAL A 33 -16.99 -15.50 3.64
CA VAL A 33 -15.80 -14.98 2.95
C VAL A 33 -16.24 -14.25 1.68
N ASP A 34 -17.14 -14.86 0.91
CA ASP A 34 -17.71 -14.30 -0.32
C ASP A 34 -18.38 -12.93 -0.08
N GLN A 35 -19.11 -12.76 1.03
CA GLN A 35 -19.73 -11.48 1.40
C GLN A 35 -18.69 -10.38 1.65
N ILE A 36 -17.54 -10.72 2.25
CA ILE A 36 -16.45 -9.77 2.48
C ILE A 36 -15.75 -9.47 1.17
N GLU A 37 -15.45 -10.50 0.37
CA GLU A 37 -14.80 -10.36 -0.92
C GLU A 37 -15.61 -9.43 -1.86
N GLN A 38 -16.92 -9.64 -1.95
CA GLN A 38 -17.82 -8.89 -2.82
C GLN A 38 -18.23 -7.54 -2.23
N GLY A 39 -18.57 -7.50 -0.94
CA GLY A 39 -19.12 -6.31 -0.28
C GLY A 39 -18.08 -5.33 0.25
N MET A 40 -16.83 -5.77 0.46
CA MET A 40 -15.76 -4.95 1.02
C MET A 40 -14.56 -4.83 0.05
N ARG A 41 -14.82 -4.72 -1.25
CA ARG A 41 -13.81 -4.70 -2.33
C ARG A 41 -12.59 -3.80 -2.03
N LEU A 42 -12.80 -2.55 -1.59
CA LEU A 42 -11.68 -1.63 -1.31
C LEU A 42 -10.84 -2.04 -0.10
N LEU A 43 -11.45 -2.66 0.91
CA LEU A 43 -10.73 -3.21 2.06
C LEU A 43 -9.90 -4.41 1.64
N VAL A 44 -10.45 -5.28 0.79
CA VAL A 44 -9.75 -6.42 0.19
C VAL A 44 -8.55 -5.94 -0.63
N ASP A 45 -8.74 -4.93 -1.49
CA ASP A 45 -7.68 -4.30 -2.27
C ASP A 45 -6.55 -3.75 -1.37
N GLN A 46 -6.91 -3.06 -0.29
CA GLN A 46 -5.94 -2.53 0.67
C GLN A 46 -5.14 -3.66 1.34
N VAL A 47 -5.81 -4.71 1.82
CA VAL A 47 -5.17 -5.88 2.46
C VAL A 47 -4.29 -6.65 1.48
N MET A 48 -4.67 -6.80 0.21
CA MET A 48 -3.81 -7.41 -0.81
C MET A 48 -2.55 -6.59 -1.06
N SER A 49 -2.71 -5.27 -1.25
CA SER A 49 -1.58 -4.35 -1.48
C SER A 49 -0.60 -4.35 -0.31
N GLU A 50 -1.10 -4.16 0.91
CA GLU A 50 -0.28 -4.15 2.12
C GLU A 50 0.19 -5.55 2.51
N GLY A 51 -0.54 -6.63 2.20
CA GLY A 51 -0.12 -8.01 2.43
C GLY A 51 0.92 -8.51 1.43
N SER A 52 1.05 -7.85 0.27
CA SER A 52 1.94 -8.25 -0.83
C SER A 52 1.64 -9.63 -1.41
N LEU A 53 0.36 -9.99 -1.42
CA LEU A 53 -0.14 -11.23 -2.00
C LEU A 53 -1.47 -10.91 -2.69
N TYR A 54 -1.50 -11.12 -4.01
CA TYR A 54 -2.68 -10.89 -4.82
C TYR A 54 -3.55 -12.16 -4.81
N ASP A 55 -4.53 -12.19 -3.92
CA ASP A 55 -5.56 -13.23 -3.83
C ASP A 55 -6.75 -12.66 -3.05
N PRO A 56 -7.86 -12.27 -3.74
CA PRO A 56 -9.01 -11.64 -3.09
C PRO A 56 -9.65 -12.52 -2.02
N SER A 57 -9.74 -13.83 -2.25
CA SER A 57 -10.38 -14.77 -1.32
C SER A 57 -9.56 -14.98 -0.06
N LEU A 58 -8.23 -15.06 -0.17
CA LEU A 58 -7.33 -15.13 0.99
C LEU A 58 -7.31 -13.81 1.77
N ALA A 59 -7.35 -12.66 1.09
CA ALA A 59 -7.47 -11.37 1.75
C ALA A 59 -8.81 -11.25 2.49
N ALA A 60 -9.93 -11.68 1.88
CA ALA A 60 -11.24 -11.73 2.54
C ALA A 60 -11.26 -12.70 3.75
N LEU A 61 -10.57 -13.84 3.66
CA LEU A 61 -10.38 -14.75 4.79
C LEU A 61 -9.59 -14.10 5.93
N ALA A 62 -8.51 -13.38 5.60
CA ALA A 62 -7.70 -12.67 6.58
C ALA A 62 -8.51 -11.56 7.28
N ILE A 63 -9.30 -10.79 6.53
CA ILE A 63 -10.24 -9.78 7.06
C ILE A 63 -11.26 -10.43 8.00
N LYS A 64 -11.86 -11.56 7.59
CA LYS A 64 -12.80 -12.31 8.42
C LYS A 64 -12.18 -12.83 9.72
N GLN A 65 -10.94 -13.27 9.64
CA GLN A 65 -10.20 -13.78 10.80
C GLN A 65 -9.80 -12.65 11.75
N GLY A 66 -9.36 -11.51 11.20
CA GLY A 66 -9.01 -10.30 11.95
C GLY A 66 -10.20 -9.43 12.37
N GLU A 67 -11.44 -9.88 12.17
CA GLU A 67 -12.66 -9.15 12.54
C GLU A 67 -12.76 -7.74 11.91
N GLY A 68 -12.18 -7.56 10.72
CA GLY A 68 -12.09 -6.26 10.06
C GLY A 68 -10.88 -5.39 10.48
N SER A 69 -10.03 -5.88 11.40
CA SER A 69 -8.77 -5.21 11.73
C SER A 69 -7.79 -5.31 10.57
N MET A 70 -7.43 -4.15 9.99
CA MET A 70 -6.49 -4.05 8.88
C MET A 70 -5.12 -4.62 9.24
N GLU A 71 -4.56 -4.20 10.38
CA GLU A 71 -3.23 -4.61 10.82
C GLU A 71 -3.14 -6.13 11.01
N GLU A 72 -4.17 -6.74 11.58
CA GLU A 72 -4.23 -8.19 11.79
C GLU A 72 -4.41 -8.93 10.46
N ALA A 73 -5.30 -8.45 9.58
CA ALA A 73 -5.51 -9.05 8.27
C ALA A 73 -4.24 -9.02 7.41
N VAL A 74 -3.53 -7.89 7.38
CA VAL A 74 -2.25 -7.74 6.68
C VAL A 74 -1.19 -8.65 7.30
N PHE A 75 -1.10 -8.71 8.63
CA PHE A 75 -0.15 -9.58 9.33
C PHE A 75 -0.40 -11.06 9.02
N LEU A 76 -1.65 -11.51 9.03
CA LEU A 76 -2.06 -12.87 8.68
C LEU A 76 -1.70 -13.21 7.23
N LEU A 77 -2.02 -12.33 6.29
CA LEU A 77 -1.76 -12.56 4.87
C LEU A 77 -0.25 -12.59 4.58
N ARG A 78 0.52 -11.69 5.21
CA ARG A 78 1.98 -11.64 5.10
C ARG A 78 2.64 -12.87 5.73
N SER A 79 2.12 -13.34 6.86
CA SER A 79 2.55 -14.58 7.51
C SER A 79 2.27 -15.78 6.61
N TYR A 80 1.08 -15.87 6.02
CA TYR A 80 0.75 -16.93 5.07
C TYR A 80 1.67 -16.93 3.84
N ARG A 81 1.93 -15.75 3.25
CA ARG A 81 2.88 -15.59 2.13
C ARG A 81 4.26 -16.18 2.46
N SER A 82 4.73 -16.08 3.70
CA SER A 82 6.03 -16.63 4.11
C SER A 82 6.10 -18.17 4.07
N THR A 83 4.94 -18.83 4.09
CA THR A 83 4.83 -20.29 4.00
C THR A 83 4.82 -20.81 2.56
N LEU A 84 4.66 -19.91 1.57
CA LEU A 84 4.51 -20.29 0.16
C LEU A 84 5.86 -20.35 -0.57
N PRO A 85 6.08 -21.34 -1.44
CA PRO A 85 7.27 -21.39 -2.27
C PRO A 85 7.19 -20.35 -3.40
N ARG A 86 8.31 -19.68 -3.69
CA ARG A 86 8.44 -18.83 -4.90
C ARG A 86 8.78 -19.70 -6.09
N ARG A 87 7.79 -20.01 -6.93
CA ARG A 87 7.95 -20.92 -8.07
C ARG A 87 8.55 -20.24 -9.30
N TYR A 88 8.10 -19.02 -9.59
CA TYR A 88 8.46 -18.29 -10.81
C TYR A 88 8.57 -16.79 -10.54
N TYR A 89 9.20 -16.08 -11.47
CA TYR A 89 9.14 -14.63 -11.62
C TYR A 89 8.37 -14.33 -12.91
N SER A 90 7.50 -13.32 -12.91
CA SER A 90 6.84 -12.89 -14.13
C SER A 90 7.83 -12.20 -15.06
N HIS A 91 7.47 -12.06 -16.34
CA HIS A 91 8.08 -11.03 -17.17
C HIS A 91 7.80 -9.63 -16.59
N ILE A 92 8.58 -8.64 -17.04
CA ILE A 92 8.35 -7.25 -16.69
C ILE A 92 6.98 -6.86 -17.24
N ILE A 93 6.11 -6.39 -16.36
CA ILE A 93 4.76 -5.99 -16.74
C ILE A 93 4.83 -4.66 -17.47
N ASP A 94 4.28 -4.61 -18.67
CA ASP A 94 4.13 -3.37 -19.43
C ASP A 94 2.76 -2.74 -19.14
N SER A 95 2.75 -1.60 -18.42
CA SER A 95 1.49 -0.94 -18.11
C SER A 95 0.82 -0.25 -19.31
N ARG A 96 1.41 -0.29 -20.50
CA ARG A 96 0.73 0.08 -21.76
C ARG A 96 -0.28 -0.97 -22.19
N GLU A 97 -0.10 -2.22 -21.76
CA GLU A 97 -1.04 -3.33 -22.01
C GLU A 97 -2.19 -3.37 -20.98
N MET A 98 -2.32 -2.35 -20.14
CA MET A 98 -3.42 -2.26 -19.17
C MET A 98 -4.75 -2.16 -19.88
N GLU A 99 -5.69 -3.05 -19.53
CA GLU A 99 -7.10 -2.85 -19.84
C GLU A 99 -7.66 -1.87 -18.81
N VAL A 100 -7.74 -0.60 -19.22
CA VAL A 100 -8.05 0.52 -18.34
C VAL A 100 -9.54 0.56 -18.02
N GLU A 101 -9.89 0.55 -16.73
CA GLU A 101 -11.24 0.78 -16.22
C GLU A 101 -11.48 2.24 -15.81
N ARG A 102 -10.41 2.94 -15.45
CA ARG A 102 -10.41 4.34 -15.02
C ARG A 102 -9.11 5.01 -15.42
N ARG A 103 -9.20 6.20 -15.99
CA ARG A 103 -8.06 7.03 -16.38
C ARG A 103 -8.40 8.51 -16.28
N ILE A 104 -7.67 9.22 -15.44
CA ILE A 104 -7.85 10.65 -15.27
C ILE A 104 -6.50 11.39 -15.31
N SER A 105 -6.54 12.65 -15.70
CA SER A 105 -5.40 13.56 -15.64
C SER A 105 -5.86 14.89 -15.05
N ALA A 106 -5.10 15.40 -14.07
CA ALA A 106 -5.30 16.74 -13.53
C ALA A 106 -4.45 17.79 -14.25
N ALA A 107 -3.44 17.36 -15.02
CA ALA A 107 -2.53 18.24 -15.75
C ALA A 107 -3.16 18.82 -17.03
N PHE A 108 -4.09 18.09 -17.64
CA PHE A 108 -4.71 18.48 -18.91
C PHE A 108 -6.22 18.37 -18.82
N LYS A 109 -6.92 19.33 -19.44
CA LYS A 109 -8.38 19.26 -19.59
C LYS A 109 -8.78 18.04 -20.42
N ASP A 110 -8.14 17.90 -21.58
CA ASP A 110 -8.33 16.80 -22.52
C ASP A 110 -7.00 16.09 -22.74
N ILE A 111 -7.00 14.76 -22.64
CA ILE A 111 -5.86 13.89 -22.94
C ILE A 111 -6.21 13.05 -24.17
N PRO A 112 -5.23 12.53 -24.94
CA PRO A 112 -5.51 11.63 -26.05
C PRO A 112 -6.43 10.49 -25.61
N GLN A 113 -7.52 10.23 -26.37
CA GLN A 113 -8.58 9.27 -26.05
C GLN A 113 -9.44 9.58 -24.80
N GLY A 114 -9.32 10.79 -24.24
CA GLY A 114 -10.24 11.33 -23.23
C GLY A 114 -9.99 10.85 -21.80
N GLN A 115 -10.81 11.37 -20.88
CA GLN A 115 -10.84 10.98 -19.48
C GLN A 115 -11.91 9.92 -19.25
N LEU A 116 -11.55 8.84 -18.56
CA LEU A 116 -12.43 7.75 -18.17
C LEU A 116 -12.59 7.78 -16.65
N LEU A 117 -13.73 8.25 -16.15
CA LEU A 117 -13.95 8.39 -14.70
C LEU A 117 -14.03 7.03 -14.00
N GLY A 118 -14.51 5.99 -14.67
CA GLY A 118 -14.65 4.64 -14.10
C GLY A 118 -15.43 4.60 -12.78
N THR A 119 -15.23 3.54 -12.00
CA THR A 119 -15.82 3.41 -10.66
C THR A 119 -15.05 4.30 -9.68
N SER A 120 -15.68 5.30 -9.06
CA SER A 120 -15.01 6.18 -8.10
C SER A 120 -15.99 6.81 -7.10
N TYR A 121 -15.47 7.22 -5.94
CA TYR A 121 -16.17 8.02 -4.93
C TYR A 121 -16.01 9.54 -5.12
N ASP A 122 -15.22 10.01 -6.09
CA ASP A 122 -14.82 11.42 -6.22
C ASP A 122 -15.99 12.40 -6.34
N TYR A 123 -17.08 11.96 -6.96
CA TYR A 123 -18.26 12.79 -7.24
C TYR A 123 -19.46 12.44 -6.35
N VAL A 124 -19.29 11.53 -5.40
CA VAL A 124 -20.36 11.08 -4.51
C VAL A 124 -20.53 12.07 -3.36
N HIS A 125 -21.78 12.42 -3.03
CA HIS A 125 -22.09 13.19 -1.84
C HIS A 125 -21.83 12.35 -0.58
N ARG A 126 -21.05 12.88 0.36
CA ARG A 126 -20.65 12.17 1.58
C ARG A 126 -21.74 12.20 2.66
N LEU A 127 -22.87 11.57 2.36
CA LEU A 127 -24.01 11.40 3.26
C LEU A 127 -24.20 9.91 3.53
N LEU A 128 -24.63 9.56 4.76
CA LEU A 128 -24.99 8.18 5.07
C LEU A 128 -26.24 7.79 4.27
N ASP A 129 -26.12 6.72 3.50
CA ASP A 129 -27.23 6.12 2.79
C ASP A 129 -27.93 5.10 3.71
N PHE A 130 -29.13 5.46 4.18
CA PHE A 130 -29.92 4.61 5.05
C PHE A 130 -30.68 3.52 4.29
N ASP A 131 -30.79 3.61 2.96
CA ASP A 131 -31.48 2.60 2.15
C ASP A 131 -30.71 1.27 2.16
N LEU A 132 -29.38 1.32 2.36
CA LEU A 132 -28.51 0.15 2.56
C LEU A 132 -28.92 -0.74 3.76
N LEU A 133 -29.68 -0.22 4.74
CA LEU A 133 -30.20 -1.03 5.84
C LEU A 133 -31.30 -2.02 5.41
N GLN A 134 -31.92 -1.79 4.25
CA GLN A 134 -33.06 -2.54 3.75
C GLN A 134 -32.76 -3.29 2.44
N GLU A 135 -31.49 -3.41 2.05
CA GLU A 135 -31.07 -4.11 0.83
C GLU A 135 -31.53 -5.57 0.81
N ARG A 136 -32.03 -6.00 -0.36
CA ARG A 136 -32.46 -7.38 -0.61
C ARG A 136 -31.65 -7.98 -1.74
N GLU A 137 -31.19 -9.21 -1.55
CA GLU A 137 -30.38 -9.92 -2.57
C GLU A 137 -31.08 -10.02 -3.94
N GLU A 138 -32.40 -10.11 -3.97
CA GLU A 138 -33.20 -10.15 -5.20
C GLU A 138 -33.13 -8.83 -5.99
N GLU A 139 -33.10 -7.69 -5.30
CA GLU A 139 -32.99 -6.37 -5.93
C GLU A 139 -31.59 -6.13 -6.47
N LEU A 140 -30.57 -6.55 -5.71
CA LEU A 140 -29.17 -6.50 -6.13
C LEU A 140 -28.94 -7.33 -7.41
N LYS A 141 -29.48 -8.56 -7.47
CA LYS A 141 -29.37 -9.40 -8.67
C LYS A 141 -30.03 -8.76 -9.89
N LYS A 142 -31.25 -8.22 -9.73
CA LYS A 142 -31.95 -7.51 -10.81
C LYS A 142 -31.18 -6.29 -11.30
N TYR A 143 -30.59 -5.53 -10.38
CA TYR A 143 -29.76 -4.37 -10.74
C TYR A 143 -28.55 -4.79 -11.57
N VAL A 144 -27.81 -5.82 -11.13
CA VAL A 144 -26.65 -6.35 -11.87
C VAL A 144 -27.06 -6.87 -13.25
N GLU A 145 -28.15 -7.64 -13.34
CA GLU A 145 -28.67 -8.14 -14.61
C GLU A 145 -29.05 -7.01 -15.58
N ALA A 146 -29.73 -5.97 -15.08
CA ALA A 146 -30.08 -4.80 -15.88
C ALA A 146 -28.83 -4.06 -16.36
N PHE A 147 -27.88 -3.80 -15.47
CA PHE A 147 -26.63 -3.12 -15.80
C PHE A 147 -25.82 -3.86 -16.87
N LEU A 148 -25.65 -5.19 -16.72
CA LEU A 148 -24.94 -6.01 -17.70
C LEU A 148 -25.65 -6.04 -19.06
N SER A 149 -26.98 -6.04 -19.07
CA SER A 149 -27.75 -5.99 -20.32
C SER A 149 -27.53 -4.69 -21.10
N GLU A 150 -27.40 -3.56 -20.40
CA GLU A 150 -27.07 -2.27 -21.01
C GLU A 150 -25.61 -2.23 -21.50
N GLU A 151 -24.65 -2.70 -20.69
CA GLU A 151 -23.23 -2.74 -21.07
C GLU A 151 -22.98 -3.63 -22.30
N CYS A 152 -23.65 -4.79 -22.42
CA CYS A 152 -23.49 -5.67 -23.57
C CYS A 152 -23.95 -5.05 -24.91
N THR A 153 -24.74 -3.97 -24.88
CA THR A 153 -25.15 -3.27 -26.10
C THR A 153 -24.14 -2.25 -26.61
N LYS A 154 -23.11 -1.92 -25.81
CA LYS A 154 -22.04 -1.00 -26.20
C LYS A 154 -20.94 -1.76 -26.95
N GLU A 155 -20.38 -1.13 -27.98
CA GLU A 155 -19.21 -1.68 -28.68
C GLU A 155 -18.01 -1.75 -27.72
N LYS A 156 -17.38 -2.93 -27.63
CA LYS A 156 -16.14 -3.11 -26.87
C LYS A 156 -15.04 -2.29 -27.53
N THR A 157 -14.73 -1.16 -26.93
CA THR A 157 -13.61 -0.32 -27.34
C THR A 157 -12.34 -0.90 -26.71
N ASP A 158 -11.25 -0.96 -27.46
CA ASP A 158 -9.95 -1.29 -26.88
C ASP A 158 -9.51 -0.16 -25.93
N LEU A 159 -9.45 -0.47 -24.63
CA LEU A 159 -9.09 0.46 -23.57
C LEU A 159 -7.60 0.37 -23.19
N ARG A 160 -6.74 -0.13 -24.10
CA ARG A 160 -5.29 0.02 -24.00
C ARG A 160 -4.88 1.40 -24.49
N LEU A 161 -4.68 2.30 -23.53
CA LEU A 161 -4.45 3.72 -23.79
C LEU A 161 -2.96 4.07 -23.61
N PRO A 162 -2.36 4.91 -24.48
CA PRO A 162 -1.00 5.37 -24.32
C PRO A 162 -0.88 6.28 -23.10
N ARG A 163 0.32 6.32 -22.49
CA ARG A 163 0.57 7.17 -21.33
C ARG A 163 0.61 8.65 -21.71
N VAL A 164 0.18 9.50 -20.78
CA VAL A 164 0.32 10.95 -20.90
C VAL A 164 1.79 11.35 -20.89
N SER A 165 2.65 10.67 -20.12
CA SER A 165 4.09 10.95 -20.12
C SER A 165 4.76 10.64 -21.46
N ASP A 166 4.30 9.63 -22.20
CA ASP A 166 4.81 9.33 -23.55
C ASP A 166 4.48 10.46 -24.54
N TYR A 167 3.28 11.06 -24.41
CA TYR A 167 2.92 12.24 -25.17
C TYR A 167 3.82 13.43 -24.82
N LEU A 168 4.05 13.70 -23.53
CA LEU A 168 4.92 14.81 -23.09
C LEU A 168 6.37 14.63 -23.52
N ARG A 169 6.90 13.40 -23.50
CA ARG A 169 8.25 13.11 -24.02
C ARG A 169 8.34 13.34 -25.52
N ARG A 170 7.32 12.99 -26.30
CA ARG A 170 7.29 13.25 -27.76
C ARG A 170 7.29 14.74 -28.09
N GLU A 171 6.66 15.57 -27.25
CA GLU A 171 6.67 17.03 -27.36
C GLU A 171 7.97 17.68 -26.81
N GLY A 172 8.90 16.88 -26.25
CA GLY A 172 10.13 17.38 -25.65
C GLY A 172 9.95 18.08 -24.29
N LEU A 173 8.79 17.90 -23.64
CA LEU A 173 8.44 18.51 -22.34
C LEU A 173 8.89 17.68 -21.13
N LEU A 174 9.30 16.44 -21.37
CA LEU A 174 9.89 15.56 -20.37
C LEU A 174 11.21 14.99 -20.91
N PRO A 175 12.23 14.82 -20.04
CA PRO A 175 13.46 14.18 -20.44
C PRO A 175 13.22 12.72 -20.86
N PRO A 176 13.98 12.21 -21.85
CA PRO A 176 13.96 10.79 -22.17
C PRO A 176 14.46 9.98 -20.97
N VAL A 177 13.86 8.82 -20.76
CA VAL A 177 14.29 7.87 -19.72
C VAL A 177 14.95 6.70 -20.43
N GLU A 178 16.22 6.44 -20.12
CA GLU A 178 16.90 5.26 -20.61
C GLU A 178 16.43 4.01 -19.84
N ASN A 179 16.18 2.92 -20.57
CA ASN A 179 15.82 1.66 -19.95
C ASN A 179 17.01 1.12 -19.16
N ASP A 180 16.82 1.02 -17.85
CA ASP A 180 17.78 0.44 -16.94
C ASP A 180 17.40 -1.00 -16.59
N ASN A 181 18.03 -1.95 -17.28
CA ASN A 181 17.80 -3.38 -17.10
C ASN A 181 18.56 -3.99 -15.91
N ARG A 182 19.02 -3.18 -14.95
CA ARG A 182 19.60 -3.68 -13.71
C ARG A 182 18.57 -4.51 -12.95
N ALA A 183 19.01 -5.67 -12.45
CA ALA A 183 18.14 -6.52 -11.64
C ALA A 183 17.68 -5.78 -10.37
N PRO A 184 16.37 -5.72 -10.09
CA PRO A 184 15.86 -5.01 -8.93
C PRO A 184 16.29 -5.70 -7.64
N LYS A 185 16.70 -4.91 -6.65
CA LYS A 185 16.88 -5.41 -5.29
C LYS A 185 15.52 -5.73 -4.64
N ASP A 186 15.48 -6.83 -3.89
CA ASP A 186 14.27 -7.34 -3.23
C ASP A 186 14.40 -7.25 -1.71
N ALA A 187 13.70 -6.27 -1.12
CA ALA A 187 13.64 -6.01 0.31
C ALA A 187 13.05 -7.19 1.12
N THR A 188 12.45 -8.18 0.45
CA THR A 188 11.93 -9.39 1.10
C THR A 188 12.93 -10.56 1.11
N LYS A 189 14.10 -10.39 0.48
CA LYS A 189 15.20 -11.38 0.46
C LYS A 189 16.48 -10.83 1.07
N GLN A 190 16.65 -9.52 1.11
CA GLN A 190 17.86 -8.85 1.57
C GLN A 190 17.51 -7.83 2.65
N MET A 191 18.43 -7.64 3.60
CA MET A 191 18.31 -6.59 4.61
C MET A 191 18.46 -5.22 3.94
N LEU A 192 17.63 -4.26 4.34
CA LEU A 192 17.68 -2.90 3.82
C LEU A 192 19.01 -2.22 4.20
N SER A 193 19.66 -1.58 3.22
CA SER A 193 20.90 -0.84 3.41
C SER A 193 20.81 0.53 2.76
N PHE A 194 21.19 1.59 3.47
CA PHE A 194 21.15 2.95 2.95
C PHE A 194 22.49 3.39 2.35
N PRO A 195 22.49 4.16 1.24
CA PRO A 195 21.33 4.59 0.47
C PRO A 195 20.69 3.44 -0.33
N THR A 196 19.36 3.49 -0.46
CA THR A 196 18.56 2.47 -1.14
C THR A 196 18.49 2.70 -2.64
N GLN A 197 18.16 1.66 -3.41
CA GLN A 197 17.80 1.82 -4.82
C GLN A 197 16.33 2.18 -4.97
N ARG A 198 15.97 2.92 -6.03
CA ARG A 198 14.56 3.27 -6.34
C ARG A 198 13.65 2.03 -6.38
N SER A 199 14.15 0.89 -6.88
CA SER A 199 13.40 -0.37 -6.88
C SER A 199 13.02 -0.84 -5.47
N GLU A 200 13.92 -0.71 -4.49
CA GLU A 200 13.66 -1.07 -3.08
C GLU A 200 12.66 -0.09 -2.47
N ARG A 201 12.82 1.22 -2.72
CA ARG A 201 11.91 2.25 -2.24
C ARG A 201 10.49 2.02 -2.72
N LEU A 202 10.30 1.84 -4.03
CA LEU A 202 8.99 1.60 -4.63
C LEU A 202 8.39 0.28 -4.14
N GLN A 203 9.20 -0.77 -3.97
CA GLN A 203 8.74 -2.03 -3.40
C GLN A 203 8.22 -1.82 -1.97
N ILE A 204 8.96 -1.12 -1.11
CA ILE A 204 8.58 -0.90 0.30
C ILE A 204 7.37 0.05 0.38
N LEU A 205 7.30 1.11 -0.42
CA LEU A 205 6.15 2.02 -0.47
C LEU A 205 4.87 1.29 -0.90
N SER A 206 4.94 0.41 -1.90
CA SER A 206 3.81 -0.44 -2.29
C SER A 206 3.38 -1.37 -1.14
N ARG A 207 4.30 -1.80 -0.28
CA ARG A 207 4.06 -2.69 0.87
C ARG A 207 3.61 -1.95 2.13
N GLY A 208 3.83 -0.65 2.19
CA GLY A 208 3.57 0.18 3.37
C GLY A 208 2.08 0.40 3.64
N MET A 209 1.76 0.68 4.90
CA MET A 209 0.46 1.09 5.39
C MET A 209 -0.07 2.26 4.60
N THR A 210 -1.26 2.11 4.04
CA THR A 210 -1.92 3.13 3.23
C THR A 210 -1.98 4.47 3.94
N GLN A 211 -2.38 4.47 5.21
CA GLN A 211 -2.53 5.67 6.01
C GLN A 211 -1.17 6.32 6.33
N ALA A 212 -0.11 5.54 6.56
CA ALA A 212 1.21 6.09 6.85
C ALA A 212 1.84 6.72 5.59
N VAL A 213 1.80 5.99 4.46
CA VAL A 213 2.25 6.50 3.15
C VAL A 213 1.46 7.76 2.78
N THR A 214 0.14 7.74 2.96
CA THR A 214 -0.72 8.90 2.70
C THR A 214 -0.38 10.08 3.60
N ALA A 215 -0.18 9.86 4.91
CA ALA A 215 0.15 10.92 5.85
C ALA A 215 1.50 11.57 5.54
N LEU A 216 2.53 10.78 5.19
CA LEU A 216 3.85 11.29 4.80
C LEU A 216 3.79 12.04 3.47
N GLY A 217 3.10 11.49 2.46
CA GLY A 217 2.86 12.20 1.19
C GLY A 217 2.11 13.53 1.40
N TYR A 218 1.09 13.53 2.27
CA TYR A 218 0.37 14.74 2.64
C TYR A 218 1.24 15.75 3.40
N ALA A 219 2.16 15.29 4.26
CA ALA A 219 3.10 16.18 4.94
C ALA A 219 3.99 16.93 3.92
N SER A 220 4.44 16.25 2.86
CA SER A 220 5.15 16.91 1.75
C SER A 220 4.30 18.01 1.11
N LEU A 221 3.03 17.74 0.81
CA LEU A 221 2.09 18.73 0.24
C LEU A 221 1.88 19.94 1.15
N ARG A 222 2.10 19.79 2.45
CA ARG A 222 1.96 20.84 3.47
C ARG A 222 3.24 21.65 3.67
N GLY A 223 4.24 21.49 2.81
CA GLY A 223 5.48 22.27 2.81
C GLY A 223 6.63 21.63 3.59
N TYR A 224 6.48 20.38 4.04
CA TYR A 224 7.57 19.61 4.64
C TYR A 224 8.27 18.72 3.60
N GLY A 225 8.41 19.19 2.36
CA GLY A 225 8.92 18.40 1.24
C GLY A 225 8.86 19.16 -0.08
N VAL A 226 8.58 18.44 -1.17
CA VAL A 226 8.65 18.97 -2.54
C VAL A 226 7.48 19.92 -2.87
N VAL A 227 7.71 20.78 -3.87
CA VAL A 227 6.71 21.66 -4.51
C VAL A 227 5.47 20.87 -4.93
N HIS A 228 4.30 21.52 -4.86
CA HIS A 228 3.00 20.90 -5.13
C HIS A 228 2.99 20.09 -6.46
N PRO A 229 2.85 18.76 -6.40
CA PRO A 229 2.80 17.88 -7.56
C PRO A 229 1.48 18.07 -8.30
N THR A 230 1.47 17.73 -9.59
CA THR A 230 0.25 17.60 -10.40
C THR A 230 0.11 16.15 -10.83
N VAL A 231 -1.06 15.54 -10.64
CA VAL A 231 -1.33 14.19 -11.16
C VAL A 231 -1.35 14.25 -12.69
N GLY A 232 -0.29 13.78 -13.32
CA GLY A 232 -0.14 13.72 -14.76
C GLY A 232 -1.07 12.67 -15.35
N GLU A 233 -1.10 11.49 -14.74
CA GLU A 233 -2.02 10.41 -15.10
C GLU A 233 -2.26 9.50 -13.90
N LEU A 234 -3.53 9.12 -13.67
CA LEU A 234 -3.93 8.04 -12.77
C LEU A 234 -4.71 7.03 -13.58
N ARG A 235 -4.31 5.76 -13.52
CA ARG A 235 -4.97 4.65 -14.20
C ARG A 235 -5.29 3.53 -13.24
N VAL A 236 -6.47 2.95 -13.38
CA VAL A 236 -6.87 1.71 -12.70
C VAL A 236 -7.31 0.74 -13.78
N GLY A 237 -6.83 -0.50 -13.72
CA GLY A 237 -7.17 -1.50 -14.71
C GLY A 237 -6.50 -2.85 -14.46
N GLN A 238 -6.76 -3.77 -15.38
CA GLN A 238 -6.23 -5.13 -15.35
C GLN A 238 -4.93 -5.19 -16.14
N LEU A 239 -3.88 -5.74 -15.52
CA LEU A 239 -2.60 -6.00 -16.17
C LEU A 239 -2.39 -7.49 -16.39
N PRO A 240 -2.12 -7.92 -17.64
CA PRO A 240 -1.81 -9.32 -17.92
C PRO A 240 -0.46 -9.70 -17.32
N ILE A 241 -0.40 -10.91 -16.75
CA ILE A 241 0.82 -11.49 -16.17
C ILE A 241 1.19 -12.74 -16.96
N SER A 242 2.43 -12.77 -17.43
CA SER A 242 3.04 -13.95 -18.04
C SER A 242 4.29 -14.37 -17.27
N VAL A 243 4.59 -15.67 -17.35
CA VAL A 243 5.83 -16.26 -16.83
C VAL A 243 6.61 -16.91 -17.97
N PRO A 244 7.96 -16.89 -17.92
CA PRO A 244 8.78 -17.53 -18.94
C PRO A 244 8.57 -19.05 -18.96
N ASP A 245 8.76 -19.68 -20.11
CA ASP A 245 8.75 -21.15 -20.19
C ASP A 245 9.90 -21.71 -19.33
N PRO A 246 9.62 -22.58 -18.34
CA PRO A 246 10.66 -23.16 -17.49
C PRO A 246 11.72 -23.95 -18.26
N LEU A 247 11.39 -24.48 -19.44
CA LEU A 247 12.30 -25.22 -20.32
C LEU A 247 13.05 -24.31 -21.28
N GLN A 248 12.49 -23.14 -21.62
CA GLN A 248 13.06 -22.20 -22.59
C GLN A 248 12.89 -20.75 -22.12
N PRO A 249 13.57 -20.34 -21.03
CA PRO A 249 13.34 -19.05 -20.40
C PRO A 249 13.81 -17.85 -21.24
N GLU A 250 14.59 -18.08 -22.30
CA GLU A 250 15.13 -17.03 -23.18
C GLU A 250 14.18 -16.67 -24.35
N HIS A 251 13.15 -17.48 -24.60
CA HIS A 251 12.18 -17.26 -25.68
C HIS A 251 10.89 -16.63 -25.13
N GLU A 252 10.78 -15.29 -25.18
CA GLU A 252 9.60 -14.57 -24.68
C GLU A 252 8.30 -14.91 -25.41
N ASP A 253 8.40 -15.30 -26.69
CA ASP A 253 7.26 -15.70 -27.53
C ASP A 253 6.56 -16.98 -27.03
N ASP A 254 7.26 -17.80 -26.23
CA ASP A 254 6.75 -19.04 -25.64
C ASP A 254 6.30 -18.84 -24.17
N SER A 255 6.08 -17.59 -23.73
CA SER A 255 5.64 -17.29 -22.37
C SER A 255 4.21 -17.76 -22.08
N TYR A 256 3.97 -18.18 -20.83
CA TYR A 256 2.65 -18.63 -20.38
C TYR A 256 1.90 -17.48 -19.72
N TYR A 257 0.74 -17.10 -20.27
CA TYR A 257 -0.23 -16.24 -19.59
C TYR A 257 -0.84 -16.98 -18.39
N ILE A 258 -0.73 -16.39 -17.20
CA ILE A 258 -1.21 -16.99 -15.95
C ILE A 258 -2.37 -16.24 -15.31
N GLY A 259 -2.83 -15.15 -15.93
CA GLY A 259 -3.95 -14.35 -15.46
C GLY A 259 -3.63 -12.85 -15.49
N GLU A 260 -4.43 -12.11 -14.76
CA GLU A 260 -4.35 -10.65 -14.69
C GLU A 260 -4.46 -10.17 -13.24
N ILE A 261 -3.90 -9.00 -12.98
CA ILE A 261 -4.00 -8.34 -11.69
C ILE A 261 -4.57 -6.95 -11.85
N LYS A 262 -5.50 -6.58 -10.96
CA LYS A 262 -5.97 -5.22 -10.84
C LYS A 262 -4.88 -4.37 -10.20
N VAL A 263 -4.54 -3.25 -10.81
CA VAL A 263 -3.61 -2.28 -10.21
C VAL A 263 -4.12 -0.86 -10.36
N THR A 264 -3.59 0.01 -9.51
CA THR A 264 -3.62 1.45 -9.69
C THR A 264 -2.22 1.96 -9.96
N GLU A 265 -2.03 2.71 -11.03
CA GLU A 265 -0.78 3.35 -11.42
C GLU A 265 -0.96 4.87 -11.46
N VAL A 266 0.01 5.61 -10.92
CA VAL A 266 0.02 7.07 -10.89
C VAL A 266 1.39 7.60 -11.32
N GLU A 267 1.37 8.52 -12.28
CA GLU A 267 2.51 9.36 -12.66
C GLU A 267 2.21 10.81 -12.27
N SER A 268 3.03 11.36 -11.36
CA SER A 268 2.93 12.75 -10.92
C SER A 268 4.01 13.60 -11.58
N LEU A 269 3.62 14.78 -12.09
CA LEU A 269 4.52 15.78 -12.66
C LEU A 269 4.91 16.77 -11.57
N ILE A 270 6.21 16.92 -11.35
CA ILE A 270 6.77 17.73 -10.26
C ILE A 270 7.73 18.77 -10.87
N PRO A 271 7.42 20.07 -10.76
CA PRO A 271 8.28 21.11 -11.30
C PRO A 271 9.58 21.22 -10.50
N VAL A 272 10.71 21.15 -11.18
CA VAL A 272 12.05 21.35 -10.63
C VAL A 272 12.78 22.43 -11.39
N THR A 273 13.54 23.26 -10.69
CA THR A 273 14.43 24.22 -11.33
C THR A 273 15.80 23.59 -11.48
N ILE A 274 16.22 23.36 -12.72
CA ILE A 274 17.56 22.87 -13.04
C ILE A 274 18.39 24.06 -13.52
N THR A 275 19.68 24.06 -13.19
CA THR A 275 20.62 25.05 -13.72
C THR A 275 21.37 24.38 -14.86
N ASP A 276 21.19 24.92 -16.06
CA ASP A 276 21.86 24.42 -17.25
C ASP A 276 23.39 24.58 -17.15
N PRO A 277 24.16 23.85 -17.99
CA PRO A 277 25.61 24.02 -18.08
C PRO A 277 26.04 25.46 -18.39
N ASN A 278 25.16 26.26 -18.98
CA ASN A 278 25.36 27.68 -19.29
C ASN A 278 25.02 28.63 -18.12
N GLY A 279 24.55 28.11 -16.99
CA GLY A 279 24.17 28.88 -15.80
C GLY A 279 22.76 29.48 -15.84
N GLU A 280 21.97 29.21 -16.88
CA GLU A 280 20.57 29.61 -16.97
C GLU A 280 19.67 28.65 -16.17
N LYS A 281 18.61 29.18 -15.55
CA LYS A 281 17.67 28.38 -14.77
C LYS A 281 16.49 27.99 -15.65
N GLU A 282 16.37 26.70 -15.95
CA GLU A 282 15.23 26.14 -16.67
C GLU A 282 14.28 25.41 -15.72
N LEU A 283 12.99 25.46 -16.05
CA LEU A 283 11.96 24.72 -15.33
C LEU A 283 11.71 23.40 -16.07
N GLU A 284 12.09 22.30 -15.45
CA GLU A 284 11.82 20.95 -15.95
C GLU A 284 10.78 20.25 -15.07
N PHE A 285 10.17 19.18 -15.60
CA PHE A 285 9.31 18.30 -14.80
C PHE A 285 10.03 16.98 -14.51
N LYS A 286 10.10 16.62 -13.22
CA LYS A 286 10.38 15.25 -12.79
C LYS A 286 9.09 14.45 -12.71
N VAL A 287 9.22 13.13 -12.91
CA VAL A 287 8.10 12.18 -12.82
C VAL A 287 8.24 11.34 -11.56
N GLY A 288 7.34 11.55 -10.61
CA GLY A 288 7.14 10.66 -9.48
C GLY A 288 6.23 9.49 -9.86
N TYR A 289 6.52 8.29 -9.36
CA TYR A 289 5.82 7.07 -9.75
C TYR A 289 5.23 6.33 -8.55
N GLY A 290 3.98 5.86 -8.69
CA GLY A 290 3.31 5.02 -7.71
C GLY A 290 2.52 3.91 -8.38
N ILE A 291 2.64 2.69 -7.86
CA ILE A 291 1.85 1.55 -8.31
C ILE A 291 1.44 0.68 -7.13
N THR A 292 0.17 0.30 -7.06
CA THR A 292 -0.40 -0.51 -5.98
C THR A 292 -1.37 -1.55 -6.55
N MET A 293 -1.51 -2.69 -5.86
CA MET A 293 -2.53 -3.69 -6.20
C MET A 293 -3.93 -3.16 -5.87
N GLY A 294 -4.94 -3.55 -6.64
CA GLY A 294 -6.33 -3.13 -6.47
C GLY A 294 -6.55 -1.64 -6.75
N GLN A 295 -7.70 -1.12 -6.31
CA GLN A 295 -8.06 0.30 -6.47
C GLN A 295 -7.63 1.15 -5.26
N ASN A 296 -6.32 1.29 -5.04
CA ASN A 296 -5.71 2.03 -3.94
C ASN A 296 -5.17 3.41 -4.38
N GLU A 297 -6.06 4.25 -4.93
CA GLU A 297 -5.72 5.52 -5.60
C GLU A 297 -4.98 6.52 -4.71
N THR A 298 -5.50 6.80 -3.51
CA THR A 298 -4.87 7.76 -2.59
C THR A 298 -3.45 7.32 -2.19
N LYS A 299 -3.24 6.01 -2.00
CA LYS A 299 -1.92 5.45 -1.70
C LYS A 299 -0.96 5.61 -2.89
N ALA A 300 -1.42 5.30 -4.10
CA ALA A 300 -0.60 5.42 -5.31
C ALA A 300 -0.20 6.88 -5.58
N ILE A 301 -1.11 7.84 -5.35
CA ILE A 301 -0.79 9.27 -5.41
C ILE A 301 0.28 9.61 -4.38
N ALA A 302 0.08 9.28 -3.11
CA ALA A 302 1.06 9.57 -2.06
C ALA A 302 2.42 8.90 -2.30
N MET A 303 2.42 7.68 -2.86
CA MET A 303 3.62 6.95 -3.26
C MET A 303 4.39 7.69 -4.36
N SER A 304 3.72 8.22 -5.39
CA SER A 304 4.39 9.02 -6.44
C SER A 304 5.02 10.30 -5.91
N ILE A 305 4.43 10.91 -4.87
CA ILE A 305 5.00 12.07 -4.19
C ILE A 305 6.26 11.67 -3.41
N LEU A 306 6.16 10.61 -2.60
CA LEU A 306 7.28 10.14 -1.77
C LEU A 306 8.43 9.60 -2.62
N ASP A 307 8.17 8.97 -3.76
CA ASP A 307 9.21 8.53 -4.70
C ASP A 307 10.13 9.69 -5.08
N THR A 308 9.58 10.86 -5.41
CA THR A 308 10.38 12.05 -5.72
C THR A 308 11.00 12.70 -4.47
N CYS A 309 10.31 12.68 -3.32
CA CYS A 309 10.88 13.17 -2.06
C CYS A 309 12.15 12.41 -1.68
N LEU A 310 12.13 11.08 -1.82
CA LEU A 310 13.24 10.19 -1.50
C LEU A 310 14.39 10.24 -2.53
N GLU A 311 14.15 10.80 -3.71
CA GLU A 311 15.18 11.13 -4.69
C GLU A 311 15.82 12.51 -4.47
N SER A 312 15.26 13.31 -3.56
CA SER A 312 15.80 14.64 -3.24
C SER A 312 17.14 14.53 -2.50
N GLU A 313 18.10 15.37 -2.87
CA GLU A 313 19.36 15.50 -2.12
C GLU A 313 19.18 16.31 -0.83
N ASP A 314 18.12 17.13 -0.75
CA ASP A 314 17.81 17.94 0.43
C ASP A 314 17.15 17.08 1.52
N LYS A 315 17.93 16.69 2.53
CA LYS A 315 17.46 15.92 3.69
C LYS A 315 16.92 16.81 4.83
N GLY A 316 16.60 18.08 4.57
CA GLY A 316 16.06 19.00 5.57
C GLY A 316 14.70 18.59 6.15
N PHE A 317 13.97 17.72 5.46
CA PHE A 317 12.65 17.23 5.87
C PHE A 317 12.63 15.72 6.07
N ALA A 318 11.86 15.27 7.06
CA ALA A 318 11.72 13.86 7.39
C ALA A 318 11.16 13.01 6.24
N VAL A 319 10.36 13.59 5.33
CA VAL A 319 9.81 12.88 4.16
C VAL A 319 10.84 12.66 3.05
N ASN A 320 11.98 13.36 3.10
CA ASN A 320 13.11 13.18 2.18
C ASN A 320 14.17 12.22 2.76
N ASP A 321 14.03 11.83 4.03
CA ASP A 321 14.92 10.88 4.68
C ASP A 321 14.46 9.44 4.44
N GLU A 322 15.20 8.71 3.60
CA GLU A 322 14.93 7.31 3.28
C GLU A 322 14.82 6.43 4.54
N GLU A 323 15.66 6.65 5.55
CA GLU A 323 15.65 5.81 6.75
C GLU A 323 14.39 6.08 7.59
N PHE A 324 14.04 7.36 7.74
CA PHE A 324 12.82 7.75 8.44
C PHE A 324 11.57 7.23 7.73
N VAL A 325 11.46 7.38 6.41
CA VAL A 325 10.24 6.96 5.69
C VAL A 325 10.14 5.44 5.67
N LEU A 326 11.17 4.73 5.22
CA LEU A 326 11.05 3.29 4.92
C LEU A 326 10.88 2.42 6.17
N TYR A 327 11.40 2.84 7.33
CA TYR A 327 11.21 2.09 8.59
C TYR A 327 9.91 2.37 9.34
N HIS A 328 9.15 3.40 8.96
CA HIS A 328 7.94 3.81 9.71
C HIS A 328 6.63 3.57 8.95
N ILE A 329 6.68 2.82 7.83
CA ILE A 329 5.50 2.54 7.01
C ILE A 329 5.08 1.07 6.95
N ASP A 330 5.88 0.08 7.38
CA ASP A 330 5.41 -1.33 7.35
C ASP A 330 4.50 -1.62 8.56
N ALA A 331 3.28 -2.10 8.28
CA ALA A 331 2.26 -2.42 9.28
C ALA A 331 2.72 -3.49 10.27
N VAL A 332 3.42 -4.51 9.75
CA VAL A 332 3.84 -5.68 10.53
C VAL A 332 4.87 -5.28 11.58
N GLU A 333 5.84 -4.47 11.18
CA GLU A 333 6.89 -3.99 12.08
C GLU A 333 6.35 -2.97 13.08
N ALA A 334 5.61 -1.96 12.61
CA ALA A 334 5.07 -0.90 13.46
C ALA A 334 4.09 -1.43 14.52
N THR A 335 3.06 -2.17 14.10
CA THR A 335 2.07 -2.73 15.03
C THR A 335 2.72 -3.77 15.96
N GLY A 336 3.60 -4.62 15.44
CA GLY A 336 4.34 -5.60 16.25
C GLY A 336 5.17 -4.93 17.34
N PHE A 337 5.90 -3.87 16.98
CA PHE A 337 6.73 -3.12 17.92
C PHE A 337 5.92 -2.25 18.88
N ILE A 338 4.74 -1.74 18.56
CA ILE A 338 3.91 -1.09 19.58
C ILE A 338 3.25 -2.14 20.49
N SER A 339 2.75 -3.23 19.92
CA SER A 339 2.07 -4.28 20.68
C SER A 339 2.99 -5.04 21.64
N HIS A 340 4.29 -5.11 21.38
CA HIS A 340 5.23 -5.78 22.30
C HIS A 340 5.22 -5.13 23.69
N LEU A 341 4.87 -3.85 23.82
CA LEU A 341 4.79 -3.16 25.12
C LEU A 341 3.75 -3.77 26.08
N LYS A 342 2.80 -4.56 25.57
CA LYS A 342 1.86 -5.37 26.38
C LYS A 342 2.55 -6.55 27.08
N LEU A 343 3.71 -6.98 26.59
CA LEU A 343 4.46 -8.10 27.15
C LEU A 343 5.12 -7.71 28.48
N PRO A 344 5.49 -8.68 29.32
CA PRO A 344 6.06 -8.38 30.63
C PRO A 344 7.43 -7.68 30.56
N HIS A 345 7.48 -6.42 31.00
CA HIS A 345 8.71 -5.61 31.14
C HIS A 345 9.10 -5.39 32.61
N TYR A 346 8.62 -6.23 33.53
CA TYR A 346 8.78 -5.99 34.97
C TYR A 346 10.24 -6.00 35.43
N VAL A 347 11.14 -6.74 34.79
CA VAL A 347 12.56 -6.77 35.16
C VAL A 347 13.23 -5.42 34.88
N THR A 348 13.11 -4.91 33.66
CA THR A 348 13.69 -3.62 33.27
C THR A 348 13.04 -2.47 34.04
N PHE A 349 11.73 -2.56 34.29
CA PHE A 349 11.01 -1.58 35.11
C PHE A 349 11.50 -1.57 36.57
N GLN A 350 11.73 -2.74 37.19
CA GLN A 350 12.26 -2.83 38.55
C GLN A 350 13.68 -2.23 38.66
N SER A 351 14.54 -2.45 37.66
CA SER A 351 15.86 -1.82 37.62
C SER A 351 15.74 -0.28 37.60
N LYS A 352 14.85 0.28 36.76
CA LYS A 352 14.60 1.73 36.72
C LYS A 352 14.01 2.25 38.05
N LEU A 353 13.08 1.53 38.66
CA LEU A 353 12.50 1.90 39.96
C LEU A 353 13.56 1.92 41.06
N ASN A 354 14.47 0.94 41.08
CA ASN A 354 15.55 0.89 42.06
C ASN A 354 16.51 2.08 41.90
N SER A 355 16.87 2.44 40.66
CA SER A 355 17.65 3.66 40.39
C SER A 355 16.94 4.92 40.87
N MET A 356 15.64 5.09 40.55
CA MET A 356 14.87 6.25 41.01
C MET A 356 14.77 6.35 42.54
N ARG A 357 14.57 5.20 43.22
CA ARG A 357 14.54 5.14 44.68
C ARG A 357 15.86 5.54 45.30
N LYS A 358 16.98 5.14 44.69
CA LYS A 358 18.32 5.51 45.14
C LYS A 358 18.53 7.03 45.06
N THR A 359 18.24 7.64 43.91
CA THR A 359 18.36 9.09 43.72
C THR A 359 17.48 9.88 44.67
N LYS A 360 16.23 9.44 44.90
CA LYS A 360 15.34 10.10 45.87
C LYS A 360 15.83 9.99 47.31
N LYS A 361 16.47 8.86 47.66
CA LYS A 361 17.04 8.68 49.00
C LYS A 361 18.26 9.57 49.21
N GLU A 362 19.15 9.64 48.22
CA GLU A 362 20.31 10.55 48.23
C GLU A 362 19.87 12.02 48.38
N GLN A 363 18.85 12.47 47.63
CA GLN A 363 18.30 13.84 47.77
C GLN A 363 17.67 14.11 49.14
N ALA A 364 16.98 13.13 49.72
CA ALA A 364 16.34 13.27 51.04
C ALA A 364 17.33 13.21 52.21
N ASP A 365 18.50 12.58 52.00
CA ASP A 365 19.60 12.58 52.96
C ASP A 365 20.39 13.91 52.85
N ASP A 366 20.59 14.46 51.65
CA ASP A 366 21.20 15.79 51.42
C ASP A 366 20.34 16.94 52.00
N GLU A 367 19.01 16.89 51.88
CA GLU A 367 18.10 17.90 52.47
C GLU A 367 18.02 17.86 54.01
N LYS A 368 18.50 16.78 54.65
CA LYS A 368 18.56 16.67 56.12
C LYS A 368 19.90 17.10 56.71
N GLU A 369 20.94 17.21 55.88
CA GLU A 369 22.27 17.70 56.28
C GLU A 369 22.44 19.22 56.13
N ILE A 370 21.43 19.91 55.57
CA ILE A 370 21.27 21.38 55.53
C ILE A 370 20.32 21.81 56.64
#